data_AF-A0A537VNQ9-F1
#
_entry.id   AF-A0A537VNQ9-F1
#
_cell.length_a   1.000
_cell.length_b   1.000
_cell.length_c   1.000
_cell.angle_alpha   90.00
_cell.angle_beta   90.00
_cell.angle_gamma   90.00
#
_symmetry.space_group_name_H-M   'P 1'
#
loop_
_entity.id
_entity.type
_entity.pdbx_description
1 polymer ?
#
loop_
_entity_poly.entity_id
_entity_poly.type
_entity_poly.pdbx_seq_one_letter_code
_entity_poly.pdbx_strand_id
1 'polypeptide(L)'
;MSDALELDTDAYRTAPEHQSTRQLRRAHDRRPVIRLYELLVSVPVVAYLIWSVWTDPHLFTDWHMYAWALAVMVADLLPVPTNVSMGFSLSFPLELSAAMLFPTPTAAAIAFLGATDARELKGEIPPLKALFVRSQIAVCVIAESAVFNHTVTRNLRADLGHVLPGPAWKLILPTLLAAIVGYALNTLFVATYHHFQHGKPIIATIRAMHEGVFGEFVLSYMALALFAVLVATSVSNLGVFAILVFAAPLAFARQMFQRTHSLQEATNELAEKQAENEYQALHDSLTGMPNRMLFQLKLSDAIEASRRVDGKLAVMLIDLDHFKEINDTLGHHFGDLLLQENRAPRAPVGGRRDADRRSAPGGARDPGRRGGAGAGRLGFHRHRVVPEPGERRRGAAPPGRCRHVCGEGERRRL
;
A
#
# COMPACT_ATOMS: atom_id res chain seq x y z
N MET A 1 6.80 -15.04 -0.49
CA MET A 1 6.20 -16.40 -0.34
C MET A 1 5.37 -16.53 0.95
N SER A 2 5.71 -15.75 2.00
CA SER A 2 4.90 -15.57 3.22
C SER A 2 3.58 -14.78 3.03
N ASP A 3 3.44 -13.96 1.99
CA ASP A 3 2.32 -13.00 1.84
C ASP A 3 0.98 -13.62 1.44
N ALA A 4 0.98 -14.79 0.77
CA ALA A 4 -0.26 -15.54 0.57
C ALA A 4 -0.86 -16.04 1.90
N LEU A 5 -0.04 -16.04 2.94
CA LEU A 5 -0.32 -16.39 4.33
C LEU A 5 -0.59 -15.13 5.18
N GLU A 6 -0.39 -13.92 4.66
CA GLU A 6 -0.65 -12.62 5.32
C GLU A 6 -2.10 -12.16 5.12
N LEU A 7 -2.75 -12.64 4.04
CA LEU A 7 -4.20 -12.56 3.81
C LEU A 7 -5.04 -13.20 4.93
N ASP A 8 -4.44 -14.05 5.78
CA ASP A 8 -5.10 -14.77 6.88
C ASP A 8 -5.31 -13.86 8.12
N THR A 9 -4.46 -12.84 8.32
CA THR A 9 -4.44 -12.02 9.54
C THR A 9 -5.30 -10.76 9.48
N ASP A 10 -5.37 -10.07 8.34
CA ASP A 10 -6.13 -8.81 8.24
C ASP A 10 -7.64 -9.01 7.99
N ALA A 11 -8.03 -10.12 7.37
CA ALA A 11 -9.44 -10.45 7.16
C ALA A 11 -10.20 -10.74 8.47
N TYR A 12 -9.48 -11.03 9.56
CA TYR A 12 -10.07 -11.36 10.86
C TYR A 12 -10.36 -10.12 11.73
N ARG A 13 -9.70 -8.97 11.48
CA ARG A 13 -9.83 -7.77 12.33
C ARG A 13 -11.02 -6.88 12.00
N THR A 14 -11.69 -7.03 10.85
CA THR A 14 -12.67 -6.04 10.36
C THR A 14 -14.06 -6.59 9.97
N ALA A 15 -14.39 -7.85 10.25
CA ALA A 15 -15.68 -8.42 9.85
C ALA A 15 -16.81 -8.16 10.89
N PRO A 16 -18.00 -7.68 10.48
CA PRO A 16 -19.14 -7.46 11.38
C PRO A 16 -19.74 -8.78 11.90
N GLU A 17 -20.13 -8.80 13.18
CA GLU A 17 -20.46 -10.00 14.00
C GLU A 17 -21.49 -10.98 13.41
N HIS A 18 -22.35 -10.56 12.47
CA HIS A 18 -23.42 -11.40 11.91
C HIS A 18 -23.04 -12.29 10.70
N GLN A 19 -21.90 -12.07 10.03
CA GLN A 19 -21.43 -12.96 8.94
C GLN A 19 -20.56 -14.13 9.42
N SER A 20 -20.18 -14.14 10.69
CA SER A 20 -19.18 -15.05 11.28
C SER A 20 -19.60 -16.53 11.26
N THR A 21 -20.83 -16.87 11.64
CA THR A 21 -21.23 -18.27 11.88
C THR A 21 -21.34 -19.14 10.63
N ARG A 22 -21.82 -18.59 9.50
CA ARG A 22 -21.88 -19.32 8.22
C ARG A 22 -20.51 -19.50 7.57
N GLN A 23 -19.63 -18.51 7.69
CA GLN A 23 -18.26 -18.63 7.21
C GLN A 23 -17.44 -19.60 8.07
N LEU A 24 -17.60 -19.55 9.39
CA LEU A 24 -16.96 -20.51 10.31
C LEU A 24 -17.41 -21.95 10.08
N ARG A 25 -18.71 -22.21 9.83
CA ARG A 25 -19.20 -23.54 9.45
C ARG A 25 -18.62 -24.03 8.12
N ARG A 26 -18.60 -23.18 7.08
CA ARG A 26 -18.01 -23.53 5.77
C ARG A 26 -16.50 -23.77 5.84
N ALA A 27 -15.80 -23.02 6.68
CA ALA A 27 -14.37 -23.23 6.93
C ALA A 27 -14.14 -24.56 7.66
N HIS A 28 -15.02 -24.96 8.58
CA HIS A 28 -14.94 -26.25 9.27
C HIS A 28 -15.14 -27.44 8.31
N ASP A 29 -16.14 -27.37 7.42
CA ASP A 29 -16.45 -28.45 6.47
C ASP A 29 -15.34 -28.71 5.44
N ARG A 30 -14.47 -27.72 5.18
CA ARG A 30 -13.38 -27.81 4.19
C ARG A 30 -12.03 -28.26 4.76
N ARG A 31 -11.90 -28.32 6.09
CA ARG A 31 -10.69 -28.81 6.78
C ARG A 31 -10.19 -30.17 6.29
N PRO A 32 -11.01 -31.21 6.05
CA PRO A 32 -10.51 -32.50 5.58
C PRO A 32 -9.91 -32.40 4.17
N VAL A 33 -10.50 -31.59 3.28
CA VAL A 33 -10.00 -31.39 1.91
C VAL A 33 -8.66 -30.66 1.92
N ILE A 34 -8.53 -29.62 2.76
CA ILE A 34 -7.28 -28.87 2.90
C ILE A 34 -6.16 -29.78 3.43
N ARG A 35 -6.43 -30.57 4.48
CA ARG A 35 -5.45 -31.52 5.03
C ARG A 35 -5.06 -32.59 4.02
N LEU A 36 -6.02 -33.11 3.25
CA LEU A 36 -5.74 -34.06 2.19
C LEU A 36 -4.82 -33.44 1.14
N TYR A 37 -5.08 -32.20 0.72
CA TYR A 37 -4.21 -31.49 -0.22
C TYR A 37 -2.81 -31.24 0.35
N GLU A 38 -2.70 -30.79 1.61
CA GLU A 38 -1.41 -30.62 2.29
C GLU A 38 -0.60 -31.92 2.30
N LEU A 39 -1.24 -33.05 2.59
CA LEU A 39 -0.61 -34.38 2.55
C LEU A 39 -0.24 -34.83 1.14
N LEU A 40 -1.12 -34.62 0.16
CA LEU A 40 -0.88 -35.01 -1.24
C LEU A 40 0.34 -34.31 -1.85
N VAL A 41 0.63 -33.08 -1.41
CA VAL A 41 1.84 -32.36 -1.82
C VAL A 41 3.04 -32.75 -0.96
N SER A 42 2.85 -32.91 0.35
CA SER A 42 3.97 -33.15 1.28
C SER A 42 4.56 -34.56 1.19
N VAL A 43 3.71 -35.58 1.16
CA VAL A 43 4.13 -36.99 1.26
C VAL A 43 5.04 -37.40 0.11
N PRO A 44 4.74 -37.10 -1.18
CA PRO A 44 5.63 -37.48 -2.28
C PRO A 44 7.01 -36.83 -2.19
N VAL A 45 7.07 -35.58 -1.73
CA VAL A 45 8.34 -34.84 -1.60
C VAL A 45 9.19 -35.42 -0.49
N VAL A 46 8.60 -35.65 0.68
CA VAL A 46 9.30 -36.28 1.80
C VAL A 46 9.76 -37.69 1.43
N ALA A 47 8.90 -38.47 0.76
CA ALA A 47 9.26 -39.79 0.27
C ALA A 47 10.42 -39.74 -0.76
N TYR A 48 10.40 -38.78 -1.68
CA TYR A 48 11.47 -38.56 -2.64
C TYR A 48 12.81 -38.21 -1.97
N LEU A 49 12.79 -37.34 -0.96
CA LEU A 49 14.00 -36.97 -0.21
C LEU A 49 14.53 -38.16 0.60
N ILE A 50 13.67 -38.89 1.31
CA ILE A 50 14.06 -40.10 2.05
C ILE A 50 14.64 -41.15 1.11
N TRP A 51 13.97 -41.40 -0.02
CA TRP A 51 14.44 -42.32 -1.04
C TRP A 51 15.81 -41.92 -1.58
N SER A 52 16.01 -40.63 -1.83
CA SER A 52 17.28 -40.10 -2.33
C SER A 52 18.42 -40.26 -1.32
N VAL A 53 18.16 -39.97 -0.04
CA VAL A 53 19.12 -40.21 1.05
C VAL A 53 19.48 -41.68 1.16
N TRP A 54 18.51 -42.57 0.99
CA TRP A 54 18.74 -44.02 1.05
C TRP A 54 19.50 -44.57 -0.16
N THR A 55 19.25 -44.02 -1.35
CA THR A 55 19.83 -44.50 -2.61
C THR A 55 21.27 -44.00 -2.82
N ASP A 56 21.54 -42.73 -2.51
CA ASP A 56 22.87 -42.13 -2.63
C ASP A 56 23.12 -41.14 -1.48
N PRO A 57 23.54 -41.65 -0.31
CA PRO A 57 23.77 -40.82 0.88
C PRO A 57 24.84 -39.74 0.65
N HIS A 58 25.79 -39.96 -0.26
CA HIS A 58 26.90 -39.06 -0.50
C HIS A 58 26.44 -37.68 -0.99
N LEU A 59 25.29 -37.61 -1.68
CA LEU A 59 24.64 -36.37 -2.12
C LEU A 59 24.28 -35.41 -0.98
N PHE A 60 24.21 -35.91 0.27
CA PHE A 60 23.80 -35.15 1.46
C PHE A 60 24.92 -35.02 2.51
N THR A 61 26.12 -35.51 2.20
CA THR A 61 27.28 -35.44 3.12
C THR A 61 28.08 -34.16 2.97
N ASP A 62 27.91 -33.43 1.87
CA ASP A 62 28.64 -32.20 1.62
C ASP A 62 28.16 -31.07 2.54
N TRP A 63 29.09 -30.51 3.34
CA TRP A 63 28.81 -29.41 4.25
C TRP A 63 28.29 -28.16 3.53
N HIS A 64 28.67 -27.95 2.26
CA HIS A 64 28.19 -26.82 1.46
C HIS A 64 26.66 -26.82 1.33
N MET A 65 26.02 -27.99 1.25
CA MET A 65 24.56 -28.10 1.21
C MET A 65 23.92 -27.45 2.44
N TYR A 66 24.45 -27.73 3.64
CA TYR A 66 23.91 -27.18 4.89
C TYR A 66 24.17 -25.68 5.01
N ALA A 67 25.31 -25.19 4.53
CA ALA A 67 25.59 -23.76 4.45
C ALA A 67 24.60 -23.03 3.52
N TRP A 68 24.24 -23.65 2.39
CA TRP A 68 23.20 -23.15 1.48
C TRP A 68 21.81 -23.16 2.10
N ALA A 69 21.42 -24.26 2.75
CA ALA A 69 20.15 -24.34 3.46
C ALA A 69 20.05 -23.26 4.56
N LEU A 70 21.13 -23.04 5.30
CA LEU A 70 21.21 -21.95 6.29
C LEU A 70 21.07 -20.57 5.64
N ALA A 71 21.70 -20.33 4.48
CA ALA A 71 21.58 -19.05 3.78
C ALA A 71 20.14 -18.77 3.31
N VAL A 72 19.47 -19.79 2.76
CA VAL A 72 18.04 -19.72 2.40
C VAL A 72 17.19 -19.45 3.64
N MET A 73 17.43 -20.19 4.72
CA MET A 73 16.71 -20.00 6.00
C MET A 73 16.89 -18.60 6.57
N VAL A 74 18.11 -18.06 6.55
CA VAL A 74 18.36 -16.69 7.00
C VAL A 74 17.63 -15.69 6.11
N ALA A 75 17.62 -15.90 4.79
CA ALA A 75 16.90 -15.04 3.85
C ALA A 75 15.38 -15.02 4.09
N ASP A 76 14.80 -16.16 4.46
CA ASP A 76 13.36 -16.30 4.75
C ASP A 76 12.96 -15.83 6.15
N LEU A 77 13.79 -16.10 7.17
CA LEU A 77 13.53 -15.69 8.56
C LEU A 77 13.74 -14.20 8.79
N LEU A 78 14.49 -13.56 7.92
CA LEU A 78 14.57 -12.11 7.86
C LEU A 78 13.11 -11.62 7.65
N PRO A 79 12.55 -10.74 8.52
CA PRO A 79 11.18 -10.20 8.37
C PRO A 79 11.07 -9.02 7.39
N VAL A 80 10.40 -9.13 6.23
CA VAL A 80 10.11 -7.97 5.33
C VAL A 80 8.73 -7.41 5.73
N PRO A 81 8.60 -6.15 6.18
CA PRO A 81 7.32 -5.49 6.27
C PRO A 81 6.91 -5.07 4.85
N THR A 82 5.87 -5.69 4.32
CA THR A 82 5.29 -5.36 3.02
C THR A 82 3.91 -4.74 3.21
N ASN A 83 3.84 -3.41 3.12
CA ASN A 83 2.61 -2.72 2.68
C ASN A 83 2.52 -2.65 1.14
N VAL A 84 3.44 -3.30 0.43
CA VAL A 84 3.34 -3.54 -1.02
C VAL A 84 2.67 -4.90 -1.19
N SER A 85 1.58 -4.96 -1.95
CA SER A 85 0.71 -6.13 -2.17
C SER A 85 1.38 -7.40 -2.74
N MET A 86 2.71 -7.43 -2.89
CA MET A 86 3.47 -8.60 -3.33
C MET A 86 4.81 -8.70 -2.60
N GLY A 87 4.87 -9.54 -1.57
CA GLY A 87 6.12 -9.92 -0.91
C GLY A 87 6.98 -10.81 -1.78
N PHE A 88 8.08 -10.23 -2.23
CA PHE A 88 9.17 -10.94 -2.88
C PHE A 88 9.82 -11.91 -1.87
N SER A 89 9.92 -13.19 -2.23
CA SER A 89 10.76 -14.13 -1.47
C SER A 89 12.21 -13.78 -1.73
N LEU A 90 12.91 -13.29 -0.71
CA LEU A 90 14.33 -12.97 -0.81
C LEU A 90 15.20 -14.22 -1.01
N SER A 91 14.66 -15.39 -0.65
CA SER A 91 15.25 -16.69 -0.90
C SER A 91 15.27 -17.12 -2.37
N PHE A 92 14.37 -16.59 -3.21
CA PHE A 92 14.14 -17.14 -4.55
C PHE A 92 15.41 -17.21 -5.42
N PRO A 93 16.26 -16.17 -5.50
CA PRO A 93 17.50 -16.29 -6.25
C PRO A 93 18.46 -17.34 -5.69
N LEU A 94 18.49 -17.53 -4.37
CA LEU A 94 19.32 -18.55 -3.73
C LEU A 94 18.79 -19.96 -4.04
N GLU A 95 17.47 -20.16 -3.96
CA GLU A 95 16.82 -21.43 -4.32
C GLU A 95 17.07 -21.78 -5.80
N LEU A 96 16.88 -20.82 -6.71
CA LEU A 96 17.12 -21.02 -8.13
C LEU A 96 18.62 -21.26 -8.43
N SER A 97 19.53 -20.57 -7.74
CA SER A 97 20.97 -20.88 -7.84
C SER A 97 21.28 -22.28 -7.33
N ALA A 98 20.66 -22.73 -6.23
CA ALA A 98 20.84 -24.08 -5.74
C ALA A 98 20.34 -25.13 -6.76
N ALA A 99 19.21 -24.85 -7.44
CA ALA A 99 18.67 -25.68 -8.52
C ALA A 99 19.64 -25.85 -9.70
N MET A 100 20.50 -24.85 -9.94
CA MET A 100 21.51 -24.84 -11.00
C MET A 100 22.84 -25.50 -10.59
N LEU A 101 23.23 -25.35 -9.32
CA LEU A 101 24.55 -25.76 -8.82
C LEU A 101 24.59 -27.20 -8.28
N PHE A 102 23.49 -27.65 -7.70
CA PHE A 102 23.44 -28.94 -7.01
C PHE A 102 22.64 -29.98 -7.82
N PRO A 103 22.93 -31.28 -7.62
CA PRO A 103 22.05 -32.35 -8.08
C PRO A 103 20.62 -32.11 -7.57
N THR A 104 19.63 -32.48 -8.37
CA THR A 104 18.21 -32.22 -8.07
C THR A 104 17.76 -32.66 -6.68
N PRO A 105 18.16 -33.84 -6.14
CA PRO A 105 17.81 -34.21 -4.76
C PRO A 105 18.42 -33.29 -3.69
N THR A 106 19.67 -32.88 -3.89
CA THR A 106 20.40 -31.98 -2.98
C THR A 106 19.80 -30.58 -3.03
N ALA A 107 19.50 -30.05 -4.22
CA ALA A 107 18.81 -28.76 -4.38
C ALA A 107 17.43 -28.77 -3.71
N ALA A 108 16.67 -29.84 -3.89
CA ALA A 108 15.37 -30.03 -3.24
C ALA A 108 15.49 -30.06 -1.71
N ALA A 109 16.53 -30.70 -1.17
CA ALA A 109 16.79 -30.72 0.27
C ALA A 109 17.22 -29.35 0.80
N ILE A 110 18.05 -28.59 0.07
CA ILE A 110 18.41 -27.21 0.41
C ILE A 110 17.16 -26.35 0.53
N ALA A 111 16.26 -26.43 -0.45
CA ALA A 111 15.02 -25.69 -0.47
C ALA A 111 14.08 -26.12 0.67
N PHE A 112 13.93 -27.44 0.88
CA PHE A 112 13.07 -28.00 1.92
C PHE A 112 13.52 -27.65 3.34
N LEU A 113 14.83 -27.70 3.61
CA LEU A 113 15.41 -27.36 4.90
C LEU A 113 15.51 -25.84 5.11
N GLY A 114 15.76 -25.10 4.02
CA GLY A 114 15.91 -23.65 4.05
C GLY A 114 14.58 -22.92 4.25
N ALA A 115 13.49 -23.43 3.65
CA ALA A 115 12.17 -22.82 3.70
C ALA A 115 11.55 -22.83 5.11
N THR A 116 11.94 -21.87 5.95
CA THR A 116 11.49 -21.77 7.34
C THR A 116 10.78 -20.45 7.58
N ASP A 117 9.57 -20.53 8.10
CA ASP A 117 8.76 -19.35 8.45
C ASP A 117 8.94 -19.02 9.95
N ALA A 118 9.15 -17.75 10.29
CA ALA A 118 9.30 -17.32 11.69
C ALA A 118 8.06 -17.66 12.55
N ARG A 119 6.87 -17.74 11.96
CA ARG A 119 5.62 -18.10 12.62
C ARG A 119 5.54 -19.59 12.96
N GLU A 120 6.23 -20.45 12.19
CA GLU A 120 6.39 -21.86 12.54
C GLU A 120 7.19 -22.01 13.83
N LEU A 121 8.30 -21.27 13.95
CA LEU A 121 9.16 -21.28 15.14
C LEU A 121 8.44 -20.77 16.40
N LYS A 122 7.47 -19.87 16.23
CA LYS A 122 6.60 -19.35 17.30
C LYS A 122 5.39 -20.25 17.60
N GLY A 123 5.16 -21.30 16.81
CA GLY A 123 3.99 -22.18 16.95
C GLY A 123 2.66 -21.57 16.50
N GLU A 124 2.70 -20.50 15.70
CA GLU A 124 1.51 -19.82 15.16
C GLU A 124 0.90 -20.57 13.96
N ILE A 125 1.70 -21.40 13.29
CA ILE A 125 1.29 -22.22 12.13
C ILE A 125 1.25 -23.71 12.50
N PRO A 126 0.21 -24.46 12.11
CA PRO A 126 0.17 -25.91 12.32
C PRO A 126 1.33 -26.65 11.63
N PRO A 127 1.92 -27.70 12.23
CA PRO A 127 3.06 -28.43 11.65
C PRO A 127 2.82 -28.97 10.24
N LEU A 128 1.60 -29.44 9.95
CA LEU A 128 1.25 -29.95 8.62
C LEU A 128 1.25 -28.84 7.56
N LYS A 129 0.79 -27.63 7.92
CA LYS A 129 0.81 -26.46 7.03
C LYS A 129 2.25 -25.99 6.78
N ALA A 130 3.10 -26.00 7.80
CA ALA A 130 4.52 -25.70 7.65
C ALA A 130 5.24 -26.73 6.74
N LEU A 131 4.98 -28.02 6.95
CA LEU A 131 5.49 -29.10 6.10
C LEU A 131 5.04 -28.92 4.65
N PHE A 132 3.77 -28.59 4.43
CA PHE A 132 3.22 -28.30 3.10
C PHE A 132 3.97 -27.16 2.41
N VAL A 133 4.23 -26.05 3.10
CA VAL A 133 4.96 -24.91 2.52
C VAL A 133 6.38 -25.33 2.11
N ARG A 134 7.11 -26.06 2.96
CA ARG A 134 8.45 -26.59 2.62
C ARG A 134 8.41 -27.52 1.41
N SER A 135 7.43 -28.41 1.37
CA SER A 135 7.26 -29.35 0.26
C SER A 135 6.90 -28.65 -1.04
N GLN A 136 6.05 -27.63 -1.00
CA GLN A 136 5.70 -26.82 -2.17
C GLN A 136 6.95 -26.18 -2.79
N ILE A 137 7.80 -25.57 -1.97
CA ILE A 137 9.03 -24.90 -2.40
C ILE A 137 10.01 -25.91 -2.99
N ALA A 138 10.19 -27.05 -2.32
CA ALA A 138 11.02 -28.13 -2.82
C ALA A 138 10.54 -28.67 -4.18
N VAL A 139 9.23 -28.80 -4.41
CA VAL A 139 8.68 -29.20 -5.73
C VAL A 139 9.00 -28.17 -6.80
N CYS A 140 8.85 -26.88 -6.50
CA CYS A 140 9.23 -25.81 -7.42
C CYS A 140 10.71 -25.92 -7.81
N VAL A 141 11.60 -26.10 -6.83
CA VAL A 141 13.06 -26.25 -7.06
C VAL A 141 13.40 -27.52 -7.83
N ILE A 142 12.70 -28.63 -7.59
CA ILE A 142 12.84 -29.86 -8.39
C ILE A 142 12.51 -29.58 -9.85
N ALA A 143 11.40 -28.89 -10.12
CA ALA A 143 10.97 -28.56 -11.47
C ALA A 143 11.94 -27.57 -12.14
N GLU A 144 12.40 -26.56 -11.43
CA GLU A 144 13.41 -25.60 -11.89
C GLU A 144 14.71 -26.31 -12.28
N SER A 145 15.22 -27.17 -11.39
CA SER A 145 16.44 -27.96 -11.62
C SER A 145 16.28 -28.88 -12.84
N ALA A 146 15.12 -29.54 -12.98
CA ALA A 146 14.84 -30.40 -14.13
C ALA A 146 14.80 -29.61 -15.45
N VAL A 147 14.12 -28.46 -15.48
CA VAL A 147 14.04 -27.59 -16.67
C VAL A 147 15.41 -27.03 -17.03
N PHE A 148 16.16 -26.57 -16.04
CA PHE A 148 17.51 -26.03 -16.22
C PHE A 148 18.43 -27.10 -16.80
N ASN A 149 18.53 -28.26 -16.14
CA ASN A 149 19.40 -29.36 -16.58
C ASN A 149 19.02 -29.86 -17.98
N HIS A 150 17.72 -29.98 -18.29
CA HIS A 150 17.25 -30.39 -19.62
C HIS A 150 17.60 -29.37 -20.70
N THR A 151 17.46 -28.07 -20.41
CA THR A 151 17.73 -27.00 -21.37
C THR A 151 19.22 -26.82 -21.60
N VAL A 152 20.03 -26.88 -20.54
CA VAL A 152 21.49 -26.84 -20.63
C VAL A 152 22.03 -28.06 -21.37
N THR A 153 21.56 -29.27 -21.05
CA THR A 153 22.02 -30.50 -21.73
C THR A 153 21.58 -30.60 -23.20
N ARG A 154 20.49 -29.94 -23.61
CA ARG A 154 20.11 -29.84 -25.04
C ARG A 154 20.91 -28.80 -25.81
N ASN A 155 21.25 -27.67 -25.18
CA ASN A 155 21.86 -26.53 -25.87
C ASN A 155 23.41 -26.46 -25.74
N LEU A 156 24.01 -27.09 -24.72
CA LEU A 156 25.43 -26.93 -24.35
C LEU A 156 26.25 -28.24 -24.34
N ARG A 157 25.72 -29.37 -24.83
CA ARG A 157 26.40 -30.69 -24.77
C ARG A 157 27.67 -30.81 -25.63
N ALA A 158 27.94 -29.84 -26.50
CA ALA A 158 29.09 -29.89 -27.43
C ALA A 158 30.39 -29.27 -26.87
N ASP A 159 30.34 -28.40 -25.84
CA ASP A 159 31.48 -27.53 -25.51
C ASP A 159 32.02 -27.60 -24.06
N LEU A 160 31.32 -28.22 -23.09
CA LEU A 160 31.57 -27.94 -21.67
C LEU A 160 31.69 -29.21 -20.80
N GLY A 161 32.93 -29.62 -20.55
CA GLY A 161 33.28 -30.80 -19.74
C GLY A 161 33.34 -30.58 -18.22
N HIS A 162 32.67 -29.56 -17.68
CA HIS A 162 32.68 -29.25 -16.24
C HIS A 162 31.31 -28.74 -15.79
N VAL A 163 31.01 -28.90 -14.49
CA VAL A 163 29.70 -28.66 -13.87
C VAL A 163 29.21 -27.21 -14.01
N LEU A 164 30.06 -26.21 -14.29
CA LEU A 164 29.71 -24.89 -14.86
C LEU A 164 30.98 -24.05 -15.23
N PRO A 165 31.51 -24.10 -16.47
CA PRO A 165 32.36 -22.99 -16.94
C PRO A 165 32.11 -22.60 -18.39
N GLY A 166 30.85 -22.24 -18.71
CA GLY A 166 30.52 -21.52 -19.94
C GLY A 166 30.39 -20.02 -19.66
N PRO A 167 30.45 -19.15 -20.68
CA PRO A 167 30.20 -17.72 -20.46
C PRO A 167 28.77 -17.52 -19.91
N ALA A 168 28.64 -16.72 -18.85
CA ALA A 168 27.42 -16.57 -18.04
C ALA A 168 26.15 -16.28 -18.86
N TRP A 169 26.29 -15.60 -20.00
CA TRP A 169 25.17 -15.29 -20.88
C TRP A 169 24.47 -16.55 -21.44
N LYS A 170 25.18 -17.68 -21.60
CA LYS A 170 24.58 -18.96 -22.04
C LYS A 170 23.60 -19.54 -21.02
N LEU A 171 23.70 -19.13 -19.75
CA LEU A 171 22.84 -19.61 -18.67
C LEU A 171 21.54 -18.79 -18.54
N ILE A 172 21.47 -17.61 -19.18
CA ILE A 172 20.32 -16.70 -19.04
C ILE A 172 19.03 -17.40 -19.48
N LEU A 173 18.96 -17.89 -20.72
CA LEU A 173 17.73 -18.47 -21.24
C LEU A 173 17.26 -19.72 -20.45
N PRO A 174 18.12 -20.72 -20.14
CA PRO A 174 17.76 -21.83 -19.26
C PRO A 174 17.22 -21.37 -17.90
N THR A 175 17.83 -20.35 -17.30
CA THR A 175 17.44 -19.83 -15.98
C THR A 175 16.09 -19.13 -16.03
N LEU A 176 15.82 -18.31 -17.05
CA LEU A 176 14.52 -17.67 -17.22
C LEU A 176 13.41 -18.70 -17.45
N LEU A 177 13.66 -19.75 -18.23
CA LEU A 177 12.70 -20.84 -18.44
C LEU A 177 12.41 -21.61 -17.14
N ALA A 178 13.44 -21.95 -16.37
CA ALA A 178 13.29 -22.58 -15.07
C ALA A 178 12.46 -21.70 -14.13
N ALA A 179 12.80 -20.41 -14.03
CA ALA A 179 12.09 -19.44 -13.22
C ALA A 179 10.59 -19.36 -13.59
N ILE A 180 10.24 -19.29 -14.88
CA ILE A 180 8.84 -19.26 -15.35
C ILE A 180 8.08 -20.51 -14.88
N VAL A 181 8.70 -21.69 -14.96
CA VAL A 181 8.07 -22.94 -14.54
C VAL A 181 7.89 -22.98 -13.02
N GLY A 182 8.93 -22.63 -12.26
CA GLY A 182 8.85 -22.53 -10.80
C GLY A 182 7.76 -21.56 -10.33
N TYR A 183 7.67 -20.41 -11.00
CA TYR A 183 6.63 -19.41 -10.75
C TYR A 183 5.23 -19.95 -11.01
N ALA A 184 5.02 -20.57 -12.17
CA ALA A 184 3.72 -21.10 -12.57
C ALA A 184 3.25 -22.20 -11.62
N LEU A 185 4.15 -23.10 -11.22
CA LEU A 185 3.87 -24.15 -10.24
C LEU A 185 3.53 -23.57 -8.88
N ASN A 186 4.35 -22.64 -8.38
CA ASN A 186 4.10 -21.99 -7.10
C ASN A 186 2.74 -21.28 -7.07
N THR A 187 2.44 -20.50 -8.11
CA THR A 187 1.17 -19.81 -8.28
C THR A 187 0.00 -20.79 -8.28
N LEU A 188 0.14 -21.94 -8.93
CA LEU A 188 -0.89 -22.98 -8.96
C LEU A 188 -1.10 -23.60 -7.57
N PHE A 189 -0.04 -23.90 -6.82
CA PHE A 189 -0.15 -24.42 -5.45
C PHE A 189 -0.89 -23.44 -4.54
N VAL A 190 -0.46 -22.17 -4.53
CA VAL A 190 -1.08 -21.14 -3.69
C VAL A 190 -2.54 -20.90 -4.11
N ALA A 191 -2.83 -20.78 -5.41
CA ALA A 191 -4.18 -20.54 -5.88
C ALA A 191 -5.13 -21.73 -5.59
N THR A 192 -4.62 -22.96 -5.69
CA THR A 192 -5.37 -24.17 -5.32
C THR A 192 -5.63 -24.23 -3.82
N TYR A 193 -4.61 -23.93 -3.01
CA TYR A 193 -4.75 -23.86 -1.56
C TYR A 193 -5.81 -22.84 -1.14
N HIS A 194 -5.74 -21.63 -1.71
CA HIS A 194 -6.70 -20.57 -1.47
C HIS A 194 -8.12 -20.91 -2.00
N HIS A 195 -8.23 -21.65 -3.10
CA HIS A 195 -9.49 -22.21 -3.58
C HIS A 195 -10.10 -23.16 -2.54
N PHE A 196 -9.31 -24.06 -1.94
CA PHE A 196 -9.83 -24.97 -0.91
C PHE A 196 -10.19 -24.27 0.39
N GLN A 197 -9.51 -23.18 0.76
CA GLN A 197 -9.89 -22.39 1.92
C GLN A 197 -11.16 -21.59 1.68
N HIS A 198 -11.17 -20.73 0.66
CA HIS A 198 -12.19 -19.69 0.49
C HIS A 198 -13.27 -20.08 -0.54
N GLY A 199 -13.02 -21.06 -1.40
CA GLY A 199 -13.96 -21.50 -2.44
C GLY A 199 -14.00 -20.56 -3.64
N LYS A 200 -13.09 -19.59 -3.70
CA LYS A 200 -12.95 -18.71 -4.87
C LYS A 200 -12.34 -19.50 -6.03
N PRO A 201 -12.77 -19.30 -7.29
CA PRO A 201 -12.16 -19.96 -8.43
C PRO A 201 -10.65 -19.72 -8.49
N ILE A 202 -9.87 -20.75 -8.90
CA ILE A 202 -8.40 -20.67 -9.02
C ILE A 202 -8.00 -19.49 -9.90
N ILE A 203 -8.64 -19.35 -11.07
CA ILE A 203 -8.36 -18.27 -12.04
C ILE A 203 -8.62 -16.88 -11.42
N ALA A 204 -9.65 -16.74 -10.59
CA ALA A 204 -9.95 -15.49 -9.92
C ALA A 204 -8.88 -15.15 -8.87
N THR A 205 -8.37 -16.16 -8.16
CA THR A 205 -7.27 -16.00 -7.20
C THR A 205 -5.97 -15.60 -7.91
N ILE A 206 -5.64 -16.27 -9.03
CA ILE A 206 -4.47 -15.91 -9.84
C ILE A 206 -4.59 -14.49 -10.36
N ARG A 207 -5.77 -14.08 -10.87
CA ARG A 207 -5.98 -12.71 -11.34
C ARG A 207 -5.77 -11.70 -10.22
N ALA A 208 -6.30 -11.97 -9.03
CA ALA A 208 -6.15 -11.11 -7.85
C ALA A 208 -4.68 -11.00 -7.39
N MET A 209 -3.89 -12.08 -7.49
CA MET A 209 -2.44 -12.03 -7.21
C MET A 209 -1.67 -11.13 -8.19
N HIS A 210 -2.22 -10.87 -9.37
CA HIS A 210 -1.61 -10.02 -10.40
C HIS A 210 -2.33 -8.68 -10.57
N GLU A 211 -3.20 -8.27 -9.63
CA GLU A 211 -3.84 -6.94 -9.63
C GLU A 211 -2.78 -5.86 -9.32
N GLY A 212 -2.07 -5.45 -10.37
CA GLY A 212 -1.01 -4.45 -10.42
C GLY A 212 -0.54 -4.24 -11.86
N VAL A 213 0.52 -3.46 -12.09
CA VAL A 213 1.16 -3.41 -13.41
C VAL A 213 1.84 -4.78 -13.62
N PHE A 214 1.15 -5.71 -14.30
CA PHE A 214 1.67 -7.06 -14.59
C PHE A 214 3.12 -7.07 -15.09
N GLY A 215 3.52 -6.02 -15.83
CA GLY A 215 4.89 -5.80 -16.28
C GLY A 215 5.92 -5.62 -15.16
N GLU A 216 5.60 -4.93 -14.06
CA GLU A 216 6.53 -4.71 -12.93
C GLU A 216 6.82 -6.02 -12.19
N PHE A 217 5.81 -6.86 -12.02
CA PHE A 217 5.97 -8.15 -11.38
C PHE A 217 6.83 -9.10 -12.21
N VAL A 218 6.50 -9.25 -13.51
CA VAL A 218 7.28 -10.08 -14.43
C VAL A 218 8.71 -9.58 -14.55
N LEU A 219 8.91 -8.25 -14.66
CA LEU A 219 10.24 -7.65 -14.72
C LEU A 219 11.06 -7.94 -13.46
N SER A 220 10.44 -7.81 -12.28
CA SER A 220 11.11 -8.08 -11.00
C SER A 220 11.49 -9.55 -10.86
N TYR A 221 10.61 -10.46 -11.25
CA TYR A 221 10.87 -11.89 -11.20
C TYR A 221 11.96 -12.33 -12.19
N MET A 222 11.96 -11.75 -13.40
CA MET A 222 13.04 -11.97 -14.37
C MET A 222 14.37 -11.39 -13.90
N ALA A 223 14.37 -10.21 -13.26
CA ALA A 223 15.58 -9.63 -12.67
C ALA A 223 16.15 -10.51 -11.54
N LEU A 224 15.29 -11.06 -10.68
CA LEU A 224 15.70 -12.02 -9.63
C LEU A 224 16.26 -13.32 -10.23
N ALA A 225 15.68 -13.81 -11.32
CA ALA A 225 16.20 -14.98 -12.03
C ALA A 225 17.60 -14.70 -12.64
N LEU A 226 17.83 -13.51 -13.20
CA LEU A 226 19.17 -13.11 -13.66
C LEU A 226 20.15 -12.96 -12.49
N PHE A 227 19.68 -12.50 -11.34
CA PHE A 227 20.48 -12.45 -10.12
C PHE A 227 20.91 -13.85 -9.66
N ALA A 228 20.07 -14.87 -9.83
CA ALA A 228 20.44 -16.26 -9.57
C ALA A 228 21.62 -16.73 -10.45
N VAL A 229 21.71 -16.28 -11.70
CA VAL A 229 22.87 -16.54 -12.58
C VAL A 229 24.13 -15.89 -12.00
N LEU A 230 24.02 -14.65 -11.52
CA LEU A 230 25.14 -13.93 -10.90
C LEU A 230 25.63 -14.64 -9.63
N VAL A 231 24.72 -15.08 -8.76
CA VAL A 231 25.05 -15.83 -7.55
C VAL A 231 25.70 -17.17 -7.92
N ALA A 232 25.11 -17.94 -8.84
CA ALA A 232 25.61 -19.25 -9.24
C ALA A 232 27.03 -19.17 -9.84
N THR A 233 27.25 -18.20 -10.73
CA THR A 233 28.57 -17.97 -11.35
C THR A 233 29.59 -17.45 -10.33
N SER A 234 29.20 -16.58 -9.41
CA SER A 234 30.10 -16.07 -8.38
C SER A 234 30.51 -17.15 -7.39
N VAL A 235 29.58 -17.99 -6.93
CA VAL A 235 29.88 -19.13 -6.04
C VAL A 235 30.80 -20.14 -6.72
N SER A 236 30.62 -20.37 -8.03
CA SER A 236 31.49 -21.27 -8.80
C SER A 236 32.94 -20.77 -8.88
N ASN A 237 33.17 -19.45 -8.81
CA ASN A 237 34.50 -18.84 -8.90
C ASN A 237 35.15 -18.54 -7.53
N LEU A 238 34.36 -18.11 -6.55
CA LEU A 238 34.81 -17.60 -5.26
C LEU A 238 34.50 -18.55 -4.09
N GLY A 239 33.78 -19.65 -4.35
CA GLY A 239 33.28 -20.57 -3.33
C GLY A 239 32.03 -20.07 -2.60
N VAL A 240 31.57 -20.84 -1.62
CA VAL A 240 30.29 -20.63 -0.92
C VAL A 240 30.20 -19.28 -0.20
N PHE A 241 31.33 -18.66 0.16
CA PHE A 241 31.36 -17.34 0.78
C PHE A 241 30.85 -16.22 -0.14
N ALA A 242 30.78 -16.44 -1.46
CA ALA A 242 30.17 -15.51 -2.38
C ALA A 242 28.70 -15.23 -2.03
N ILE A 243 28.00 -16.17 -1.39
CA ILE A 243 26.62 -15.96 -0.92
C ILE A 243 26.54 -14.75 0.03
N LEU A 244 27.54 -14.54 0.89
CA LEU A 244 27.55 -13.41 1.83
C LEU A 244 27.65 -12.06 1.12
N VAL A 245 28.35 -12.01 -0.03
CA VAL A 245 28.47 -10.81 -0.87
C VAL A 245 27.12 -10.39 -1.43
N PHE A 246 26.20 -11.34 -1.62
CA PHE A 246 24.86 -11.07 -2.16
C PHE A 246 23.79 -10.95 -1.07
N ALA A 247 23.94 -11.68 0.03
CA ALA A 247 23.02 -11.62 1.17
C ALA A 247 23.08 -10.25 1.88
N ALA A 248 24.27 -9.66 2.04
CA ALA A 248 24.43 -8.39 2.74
C ALA A 248 23.76 -7.19 2.03
N PRO A 249 23.95 -6.97 0.72
CA PRO A 249 23.21 -5.92 -0.01
C PRO A 249 21.69 -6.15 -0.01
N LEU A 250 21.23 -7.40 -0.06
CA LEU A 250 19.81 -7.71 -0.03
C LEU A 250 19.19 -7.41 1.34
N ALA A 251 19.91 -7.78 2.42
CA ALA A 251 19.55 -7.41 3.78
C ALA A 251 19.57 -5.88 3.99
N PHE A 252 20.55 -5.19 3.41
CA PHE A 252 20.69 -3.74 3.50
C PHE A 252 19.60 -3.00 2.70
N ALA A 253 19.37 -3.38 1.44
CA ALA A 253 18.32 -2.82 0.59
C ALA A 253 16.95 -2.94 1.27
N ARG A 254 16.72 -4.10 1.90
CA ARG A 254 15.55 -4.29 2.73
C ARG A 254 15.54 -3.39 3.96
N GLN A 255 16.60 -3.36 4.78
CA GLN A 255 16.66 -2.49 5.96
C GLN A 255 16.37 -1.02 5.60
N MET A 256 16.89 -0.57 4.46
CA MET A 256 16.60 0.74 3.90
C MET A 256 15.12 0.89 3.57
N PHE A 257 14.50 -0.08 2.88
CA PHE A 257 13.08 -0.05 2.53
C PHE A 257 12.17 0.02 3.77
N GLN A 258 12.48 -0.76 4.82
CA GLN A 258 11.77 -0.74 6.10
C GLN A 258 11.82 0.63 6.76
N ARG A 259 13.02 1.22 6.81
CA ARG A 259 13.23 2.54 7.40
C ARG A 259 12.45 3.60 6.64
N THR A 260 12.52 3.60 5.32
CA THR A 260 11.78 4.55 4.48
C THR A 260 10.27 4.44 4.70
N HIS A 261 9.73 3.22 4.79
CA HIS A 261 8.29 3.02 5.01
C HIS A 261 7.84 3.49 6.40
N SER A 262 8.56 3.11 7.45
CA SER A 262 8.24 3.54 8.82
C SER A 262 8.31 5.06 8.99
N LEU A 263 9.25 5.70 8.29
CA LEU A 263 9.33 7.16 8.23
C LEU A 263 8.11 7.73 7.53
N GLN A 264 7.68 7.16 6.40
CA GLN A 264 6.51 7.63 5.69
C GLN A 264 5.23 7.54 6.54
N GLU A 265 5.00 6.41 7.20
CA GLU A 265 3.86 6.23 8.12
C GLU A 265 3.91 7.23 9.27
N ALA A 266 5.06 7.39 9.92
CA ALA A 266 5.22 8.37 10.99
C ALA A 266 4.99 9.81 10.48
N THR A 267 5.45 10.14 9.27
CA THR A 267 5.21 11.46 8.68
C THR A 267 3.73 11.68 8.35
N ASN A 268 3.02 10.65 7.89
CA ASN A 268 1.59 10.74 7.62
C ASN A 268 0.80 10.92 8.93
N GLU A 269 1.12 10.13 9.96
CA GLU A 269 0.49 10.25 11.28
C GLU A 269 0.73 11.63 11.91
N LEU A 270 1.96 12.15 11.80
CA LEU A 270 2.28 13.50 12.24
C LEU A 270 1.52 14.56 11.44
N ALA A 271 1.39 14.40 10.12
CA ALA A 271 0.64 15.32 9.27
C ALA A 271 -0.86 15.32 9.62
N GLU A 272 -1.45 14.16 9.90
CA GLU A 272 -2.84 14.03 10.35
C GLU A 272 -3.06 14.70 11.71
N LYS A 273 -2.19 14.42 12.69
CA LYS A 273 -2.23 15.06 14.01
C LYS A 273 -2.05 16.57 13.93
N GLN A 274 -1.16 17.04 13.04
CA GLN A 274 -0.96 18.46 12.81
C GLN A 274 -2.22 19.11 12.22
N ALA A 275 -2.84 18.47 11.22
CA ALA A 275 -4.09 18.96 10.63
C ALA A 275 -5.24 18.99 11.65
N GLU A 276 -5.32 18.00 12.53
CA GLU A 276 -6.32 17.96 13.60
C GLU A 276 -6.09 19.05 14.65
N ASN A 277 -4.85 19.23 15.10
CA ASN A 277 -4.48 20.32 16.02
C ASN A 277 -4.77 21.70 15.40
N GLU A 278 -4.41 21.90 14.14
CA GLU A 278 -4.74 23.14 13.42
C GLU A 278 -6.25 23.34 13.30
N TYR A 279 -7.01 22.29 13.01
CA TYR A 279 -8.46 22.36 12.97
C TYR A 279 -9.04 22.78 14.32
N GLN A 280 -8.61 22.16 15.41
CA GLN A 280 -9.03 22.49 16.78
C GLN A 280 -8.62 23.90 17.21
N ALA A 281 -7.43 24.36 16.80
CA ALA A 281 -6.95 25.71 17.10
C ALA A 281 -7.71 26.79 16.31
N LEU A 282 -8.32 26.46 15.18
CA LEU A 282 -8.97 27.40 14.26
C LEU A 282 -10.50 27.28 14.21
N HIS A 283 -11.09 26.27 14.83
CA HIS A 283 -12.54 26.06 14.88
C HIS A 283 -13.05 26.02 16.32
N ASP A 284 -14.29 26.45 16.51
CA ASP A 284 -15.00 26.34 17.77
C ASP A 284 -15.44 24.89 18.01
N SER A 285 -15.12 24.36 19.19
CA SER A 285 -15.36 22.93 19.52
C SER A 285 -16.84 22.55 19.61
N LEU A 286 -17.72 23.50 19.92
CA LEU A 286 -19.15 23.25 20.07
C LEU A 286 -19.87 23.24 18.71
N THR A 287 -19.54 24.19 17.84
CA THR A 287 -20.25 24.43 16.58
C THR A 287 -19.50 23.91 15.35
N GLY A 288 -18.18 23.70 15.43
CA GLY A 288 -17.31 23.38 14.30
C GLY A 288 -17.11 24.54 13.32
N MET A 289 -17.57 25.76 13.66
CA MET A 289 -17.39 26.96 12.84
C MET A 289 -16.00 27.57 13.04
N PRO A 290 -15.47 28.34 12.06
CA PRO A 290 -14.25 29.14 12.25
C PRO A 290 -14.34 29.97 13.52
N ASN A 291 -13.35 29.83 14.40
CA ASN A 291 -13.29 30.63 15.61
C ASN A 291 -12.84 32.07 15.30
N ARG A 292 -12.79 32.90 16.34
CA ARG A 292 -12.39 34.32 16.22
C ARG A 292 -11.00 34.49 15.58
N MET A 293 -10.07 33.59 15.87
CA MET A 293 -8.71 33.63 15.31
C MET A 293 -8.74 33.40 13.80
N LEU A 294 -9.41 32.34 13.33
CA LEU A 294 -9.54 32.05 11.91
C LEU A 294 -10.32 33.16 11.17
N PHE A 295 -11.34 33.75 11.82
CA PHE A 295 -12.05 34.91 11.29
C PHE A 295 -11.12 36.11 11.07
N GLN A 296 -10.28 36.46 12.04
CA GLN A 296 -9.35 37.58 11.95
C GLN A 296 -8.29 37.38 10.85
N LEU A 297 -7.76 36.15 10.71
CA LEU A 297 -6.84 35.79 9.63
C LEU A 297 -7.50 35.99 8.26
N LYS A 298 -8.68 35.39 8.05
CA LYS A 298 -9.40 35.50 6.78
C LYS A 298 -9.85 36.93 6.46
N LEU A 299 -10.23 37.71 7.48
CA LEU A 299 -10.60 39.11 7.31
C LEU A 299 -9.41 39.93 6.82
N SER A 300 -8.23 39.71 7.39
CA SER A 300 -7.00 40.40 7.00
C SER A 300 -6.63 40.09 5.54
N ASP A 301 -6.66 38.81 5.16
CA ASP A 301 -6.42 38.37 3.78
C ASP A 301 -7.44 38.98 2.80
N ALA A 302 -8.72 39.00 3.19
CA ALA A 302 -9.78 39.57 2.37
C ALA A 302 -9.63 41.08 2.16
N ILE A 303 -9.21 41.82 3.19
CA ILE A 303 -8.92 43.25 3.09
C ILE A 303 -7.76 43.49 2.11
N GLU A 304 -6.69 42.72 2.21
CA GLU A 304 -5.54 42.87 1.33
C GLU A 304 -5.89 42.52 -0.13
N ALA A 305 -6.59 41.41 -0.35
CA ALA A 305 -7.08 41.01 -1.65
C ALA A 305 -7.98 42.08 -2.27
N SER A 306 -8.90 42.66 -1.48
CA SER A 306 -9.80 43.74 -1.92
C SER A 306 -9.02 44.99 -2.33
N ARG A 307 -7.96 45.37 -1.60
CA ARG A 307 -7.11 46.52 -1.95
C ARG A 307 -6.38 46.32 -3.28
N ARG A 308 -5.92 45.10 -3.58
CA ARG A 308 -5.19 44.80 -4.83
C ARG A 308 -6.06 44.94 -6.08
N VAL A 309 -7.37 44.76 -5.97
CA VAL A 309 -8.32 44.81 -7.08
C VAL A 309 -9.30 45.99 -6.99
N ASP A 310 -9.04 46.93 -6.08
CA ASP A 310 -9.93 48.06 -5.75
C ASP A 310 -11.40 47.65 -5.51
N GLY A 311 -11.57 46.46 -4.91
CA GLY A 311 -12.85 45.87 -4.57
C GLY A 311 -13.42 46.41 -3.27
N LYS A 312 -14.69 46.08 -3.00
CA LYS A 312 -15.34 46.35 -1.71
C LYS A 312 -15.51 45.05 -0.93
N LEU A 313 -15.27 45.10 0.38
CA LEU A 313 -15.51 44.02 1.34
C LEU A 313 -16.65 44.40 2.28
N ALA A 314 -17.50 43.45 2.63
CA ALA A 314 -18.55 43.59 3.64
C ALA A 314 -18.43 42.48 4.69
N VAL A 315 -18.70 42.81 5.96
CA VAL A 315 -18.72 41.88 7.10
C VAL A 315 -20.10 41.95 7.73
N MET A 316 -20.70 40.79 8.01
CA MET A 316 -22.01 40.68 8.67
C MET A 316 -21.81 40.10 10.07
N LEU A 317 -22.38 40.76 11.07
CA LEU A 317 -22.44 40.27 12.44
C LEU A 317 -23.86 39.79 12.70
N ILE A 318 -24.00 38.58 13.26
CA ILE A 318 -25.30 37.95 13.57
C ILE A 318 -25.27 37.60 15.05
N ASP A 319 -26.34 37.93 15.76
CA ASP A 319 -26.55 37.60 17.17
C ASP A 319 -27.91 36.88 17.32
N LEU A 320 -28.05 36.06 18.36
CA LEU A 320 -29.29 35.34 18.63
C LEU A 320 -30.10 36.08 19.70
N ASP A 321 -31.26 36.60 19.30
CA ASP A 321 -32.16 37.31 20.22
C ASP A 321 -32.64 36.37 21.35
N HIS A 322 -32.70 36.91 22.58
CA HIS A 322 -33.19 36.20 23.77
C HIS A 322 -32.47 34.88 24.12
N PHE A 323 -31.25 34.63 23.61
CA PHE A 323 -30.51 33.39 23.88
C PHE A 323 -30.28 33.11 25.38
N LYS A 324 -30.13 34.17 26.19
CA LYS A 324 -30.01 34.04 27.64
C LYS A 324 -31.25 33.43 28.30
N GLU A 325 -32.45 33.82 27.86
CA GLU A 325 -33.71 33.30 28.41
C GLU A 325 -33.87 31.81 28.10
N ILE A 326 -33.39 31.35 26.94
CA ILE A 326 -33.36 29.94 26.57
C ILE A 326 -32.45 29.16 27.52
N ASN A 327 -31.24 29.66 27.78
CA ASN A 327 -30.31 29.02 28.73
C ASN A 327 -30.86 28.99 30.16
N ASP A 328 -31.51 30.06 30.60
CA ASP A 328 -32.04 30.18 31.96
C ASP A 328 -33.30 29.30 32.17
N THR A 329 -34.07 29.05 31.11
CA THR A 329 -35.33 28.27 31.18
C THR A 329 -35.15 26.78 30.88
N LEU A 330 -34.35 26.45 29.85
CA LEU A 330 -34.18 25.08 29.35
C LEU A 330 -32.82 24.48 29.71
N GLY A 331 -31.92 25.28 30.29
CA GLY A 331 -30.57 24.88 30.64
C GLY A 331 -29.59 25.00 29.47
N HIS A 332 -28.30 25.15 29.82
CA HIS A 332 -27.20 25.35 28.86
C HIS A 332 -27.12 24.28 27.77
N HIS A 333 -27.49 23.03 28.07
CA HIS A 333 -27.49 21.96 27.08
C HIS A 333 -28.39 22.24 25.88
N PHE A 334 -29.57 22.84 26.10
CA PHE A 334 -30.47 23.20 25.00
C PHE A 334 -29.99 24.43 24.23
N GLY A 335 -29.30 25.36 24.89
CA GLY A 335 -28.61 26.46 24.21
C GLY A 335 -27.49 25.97 23.30
N ASP A 336 -26.71 24.99 23.75
CA ASP A 336 -25.65 24.36 22.97
C ASP A 336 -26.19 23.68 21.71
N LEU A 337 -27.31 22.96 21.82
CA LEU A 337 -28.00 22.35 20.68
C LEU A 337 -28.53 23.41 19.69
N LEU A 338 -29.05 24.55 20.19
CA LEU A 338 -29.49 25.65 19.34
C LEU A 338 -28.32 26.26 18.55
N LEU A 339 -27.16 26.43 19.18
CA LEU A 339 -25.93 26.90 18.51
C LEU A 339 -25.43 25.89 17.47
N GLN A 340 -25.55 24.60 17.77
CA GLN A 340 -25.26 23.52 16.83
C GLN A 340 -26.27 23.41 15.70
N GLU A 341 -27.52 23.85 15.83
CA GLU A 341 -28.46 23.83 14.71
C GLU A 341 -28.26 25.06 13.80
N ASN A 342 -27.93 26.21 14.39
CA ASN A 342 -27.70 27.47 13.69
C ASN A 342 -26.29 27.62 13.06
N ARG A 343 -25.52 26.54 12.90
CA ARG A 343 -24.26 26.60 12.13
C ARG A 343 -24.60 27.01 10.69
N ALA A 344 -24.18 28.20 10.30
CA ALA A 344 -24.36 28.65 8.92
C ALA A 344 -23.65 27.67 7.97
N PRO A 345 -24.30 27.22 6.86
CA PRO A 345 -23.64 26.37 5.89
C PRO A 345 -22.33 27.02 5.43
N ARG A 346 -21.27 26.23 5.22
CA ARG A 346 -20.00 26.70 4.64
C ARG A 346 -20.30 27.58 3.42
N ALA A 347 -20.31 28.90 3.60
CA ALA A 347 -20.34 29.83 2.48
C ALA A 347 -19.03 29.58 1.73
N PRO A 348 -19.06 29.27 0.42
CA PRO A 348 -17.85 28.97 -0.32
C PRO A 348 -16.93 30.18 -0.24
N VAL A 349 -15.84 30.04 0.50
CA VAL A 349 -14.71 30.96 0.48
C VAL A 349 -14.07 30.79 -0.90
N GLY A 350 -14.44 31.65 -1.84
CA GLY A 350 -13.92 31.61 -3.21
C GLY A 350 -14.97 31.53 -4.33
N GLY A 351 -16.21 31.96 -4.12
CA GLY A 351 -17.13 32.23 -5.24
C GLY A 351 -16.69 33.44 -6.06
N ARG A 352 -15.62 33.33 -6.87
CA ARG A 352 -15.43 34.21 -8.03
C ARG A 352 -16.68 34.04 -8.90
N ARG A 353 -17.49 35.10 -9.01
CA ARG A 353 -18.56 35.17 -10.01
C ARG A 353 -17.89 35.16 -11.39
N ASP A 354 -18.23 34.19 -12.23
CA ASP A 354 -17.78 34.03 -13.63
C ASP A 354 -18.21 35.22 -14.51
N ALA A 355 -17.55 36.37 -14.36
CA ALA A 355 -17.73 37.52 -15.25
C ALA A 355 -16.42 38.00 -15.89
N ASP A 356 -15.24 37.54 -15.46
CA ASP A 356 -13.95 37.92 -16.05
C ASP A 356 -13.24 36.71 -16.69
N ARG A 357 -13.60 36.44 -17.94
CA ARG A 357 -12.70 35.81 -18.91
C ARG A 357 -12.77 36.58 -20.21
N ARG A 358 -11.97 37.65 -20.29
CA ARG A 358 -11.38 38.08 -21.56
C ARG A 358 -9.89 38.31 -21.36
N SER A 359 -9.13 37.67 -22.27
CA SER A 359 -7.76 38.01 -22.65
C SER A 359 -6.62 37.50 -21.74
N ALA A 360 -6.02 36.35 -22.09
CA ALA A 360 -4.71 36.30 -22.74
C ALA A 360 -4.24 34.83 -22.96
N PRO A 361 -3.44 34.55 -24.00
CA PRO A 361 -3.13 33.21 -24.48
C PRO A 361 -1.81 32.65 -23.92
N GLY A 362 -1.67 31.33 -23.94
CA GLY A 362 -0.34 30.70 -24.04
C GLY A 362 -0.07 29.57 -23.06
N GLY A 363 0.16 28.38 -23.63
CA GLY A 363 1.18 27.46 -23.13
C GLY A 363 0.73 26.38 -22.16
N ALA A 364 0.34 25.23 -22.71
CA ALA A 364 0.94 23.92 -22.45
C ALA A 364 -0.12 22.81 -22.55
N ARG A 365 0.16 21.88 -23.46
CA ARG A 365 -0.57 20.64 -23.72
C ARG A 365 -0.31 19.66 -22.58
N ASP A 366 -1.31 18.86 -22.21
CA ASP A 366 -1.20 17.40 -22.31
C ASP A 366 -2.59 16.74 -22.39
N PRO A 367 -2.75 15.60 -23.10
CA PRO A 367 -4.02 15.10 -23.60
C PRO A 367 -4.61 13.97 -22.74
N GLY A 368 -5.89 13.70 -22.96
CA GLY A 368 -6.44 12.36 -22.75
C GLY A 368 -7.35 12.18 -21.55
N ARG A 369 -8.61 12.59 -21.69
CA ARG A 369 -9.77 11.78 -21.26
C ARG A 369 -11.05 12.31 -21.90
N ARG A 370 -11.54 11.58 -22.91
CA ARG A 370 -12.89 11.72 -23.47
C ARG A 370 -13.81 10.69 -22.79
N GLY A 371 -15.06 11.11 -22.60
CA GLY A 371 -16.22 10.29 -22.20
C GLY A 371 -16.51 10.44 -20.70
N GLY A 372 -17.68 10.85 -20.24
CA GLY A 372 -19.00 11.03 -20.84
C GLY A 372 -20.04 10.71 -19.76
N ALA A 373 -20.99 11.62 -19.53
CA ALA A 373 -22.19 11.59 -18.67
C ALA A 373 -22.19 12.88 -17.79
N GLY A 374 -23.17 13.78 -17.81
CA GLY A 374 -24.59 13.65 -18.08
C GLY A 374 -25.34 13.86 -16.76
N ALA A 375 -25.75 15.09 -16.43
CA ALA A 375 -26.93 15.40 -15.59
C ALA A 375 -27.03 16.90 -15.23
N GLY A 376 -28.19 17.49 -15.55
CA GLY A 376 -28.93 18.40 -14.65
C GLY A 376 -28.43 19.84 -14.46
N ARG A 377 -28.70 20.74 -15.42
CA ARG A 377 -28.83 22.18 -15.13
C ARG A 377 -30.25 22.48 -14.66
N LEU A 378 -30.42 22.88 -13.41
CA LEU A 378 -31.60 23.58 -12.91
C LEU A 378 -31.23 25.06 -12.77
N GLY A 379 -31.88 25.91 -13.56
CA GLY A 379 -31.72 27.36 -13.51
C GLY A 379 -32.62 27.99 -12.44
N PHE A 380 -32.21 29.14 -11.91
CA PHE A 380 -33.11 30.03 -11.18
C PHE A 380 -32.83 31.50 -11.50
N HIS A 381 -33.93 32.25 -11.54
CA HIS A 381 -34.16 33.55 -12.15
C HIS A 381 -33.44 34.74 -11.48
N ARG A 382 -33.05 35.72 -12.30
CA ARG A 382 -32.77 37.10 -11.87
C ARG A 382 -34.08 37.89 -11.79
N HIS A 383 -34.41 38.46 -10.64
CA HIS A 383 -35.27 39.64 -10.59
C HIS A 383 -34.42 40.90 -10.86
N ARG A 384 -34.80 41.61 -11.92
CA ARG A 384 -34.26 42.92 -12.31
C ARG A 384 -35.17 43.96 -11.66
N VAL A 385 -34.67 44.71 -10.67
CA VAL A 385 -35.34 45.92 -10.22
C VAL A 385 -35.01 47.01 -11.24
N VAL A 386 -36.02 47.43 -11.99
CA VAL A 386 -35.99 48.59 -12.89
C VAL A 386 -36.36 49.82 -12.04
N PRO A 387 -35.52 50.87 -11.96
CA PRO A 387 -35.99 52.16 -11.49
C PRO A 387 -36.53 52.97 -12.66
N GLU A 388 -37.81 53.36 -12.58
CA GLU A 388 -38.42 54.41 -13.41
C GLU A 388 -37.98 55.81 -12.95
N PRO A 389 -38.07 56.84 -13.82
CA PRO A 389 -37.22 58.01 -13.76
C PRO A 389 -37.89 59.26 -13.14
N GLY A 390 -37.07 60.07 -12.46
CA GLY A 390 -37.28 61.52 -12.36
C GLY A 390 -37.37 62.07 -10.95
N GLU A 391 -36.28 62.66 -10.46
CA GLU A 391 -36.29 64.09 -10.09
C GLU A 391 -34.87 64.67 -9.94
N ARG A 392 -34.81 66.00 -10.03
CA ARG A 392 -33.75 66.82 -10.60
C ARG A 392 -32.49 67.01 -9.72
N ARG A 393 -31.38 67.27 -10.44
CA ARG A 393 -30.08 67.80 -10.00
C ARG A 393 -30.18 69.06 -9.13
N ARG A 394 -29.34 69.15 -8.08
CA ARG A 394 -28.39 70.24 -7.68
C ARG A 394 -27.40 69.58 -6.69
N GLY A 395 -26.08 69.75 -6.63
CA GLY A 395 -25.13 70.78 -7.06
C GLY A 395 -24.24 71.13 -5.84
N ALA A 396 -22.91 71.04 -6.00
CA ALA A 396 -21.82 71.65 -5.20
C ALA A 396 -21.22 70.92 -3.96
N ALA A 397 -19.98 70.40 -4.16
CA ALA A 397 -18.68 70.69 -3.52
C ALA A 397 -18.44 70.72 -1.97
N PRO A 398 -17.19 70.47 -1.50
CA PRO A 398 -16.79 70.02 -0.15
C PRO A 398 -16.04 71.11 0.67
N PRO A 399 -15.12 70.77 1.61
CA PRO A 399 -15.29 70.37 3.01
C PRO A 399 -14.96 71.51 4.02
N GLY A 400 -15.57 71.51 5.22
CA GLY A 400 -15.32 72.52 6.25
C GLY A 400 -14.99 71.91 7.62
N ARG A 401 -13.80 72.24 8.13
CA ARG A 401 -13.28 71.92 9.48
C ARG A 401 -13.94 72.79 10.58
N CYS A 402 -13.75 72.33 11.82
CA CYS A 402 -13.88 73.00 13.14
C CYS A 402 -15.31 73.00 13.72
N ARG A 403 -15.55 72.73 15.01
CA ARG A 403 -14.72 72.91 16.22
C ARG A 403 -15.29 72.11 17.39
N HIS A 404 -14.40 71.76 18.32
CA HIS A 404 -14.67 71.37 19.71
C HIS A 404 -15.81 72.16 20.39
N VAL A 405 -16.64 71.45 21.14
CA VAL A 405 -17.24 71.95 22.39
C VAL A 405 -17.05 70.87 23.45
N CYS A 406 -16.19 71.19 24.43
CA CYS A 406 -16.11 70.52 25.72
C CYS A 406 -17.16 71.17 26.64
N GLY A 407 -17.86 70.37 27.45
CA GLY A 407 -18.79 70.83 28.47
C GLY A 407 -19.28 69.66 29.32
N GLU A 408 -18.90 69.67 30.59
CA GLU A 408 -18.95 68.61 31.59
C GLU A 408 -20.36 68.26 32.10
N GLY A 409 -20.50 67.09 32.75
CA GLY A 409 -21.75 66.67 33.41
C GLY A 409 -21.78 65.27 34.04
N GLU A 410 -20.81 64.95 34.90
CA GLU A 410 -20.84 64.08 36.09
C GLU A 410 -21.78 62.84 36.27
N ARG A 411 -21.13 61.73 36.71
CA ARG A 411 -21.47 60.77 37.82
C ARG A 411 -22.62 59.75 37.60
N ARG A 412 -22.57 58.45 37.95
CA ARG A 412 -21.80 57.53 38.84
C ARG A 412 -22.03 56.08 38.29
N ARG A 413 -21.01 55.25 38.00
CA ARG A 413 -20.45 54.10 38.79
C ARG A 413 -21.47 53.41 39.73
N LEU A 414 -21.61 52.08 39.78
CA LEU A 414 -20.70 50.96 39.47
C LEU A 414 -21.38 49.90 38.62
#